data_AF-A0A1C2DH80-F1
#
_entry.id   AF-A0A1C2DH80-F1
#
_cell.length_a   1.000
_cell.length_b   1.000
_cell.length_c   1.000
_cell.angle_alpha   90.00
_cell.angle_beta   90.00
_cell.angle_gamma   90.00
#
_symmetry.space_group_name_H-M   'P 1'
#
loop_
_entity.id
_entity.type
_entity.pdbx_description
1 polymer ?
#
loop_
_entity_poly.entity_id
_entity_poly.type
_entity_poly.pdbx_seq_one_letter_code
_entity_poly.pdbx_strand_id
1 'polypeptide(L)'
;MTDDQVLKAIRVINERLEEQKNSYDEVRRCYASFLIKLIGSQMVQALPSDGLETIVRYLQHFADTELIDHDDGHVQEMVHKLWTIEKHYRELCVTTSGLARFAIHCAASEAEWLEMDLGAPTPIWTCFITLKKVAPDIGEEFVAFFHILLLTQDGRRRYVKG
;
A
#
# COMPACT_ATOMS: atom_id res chain seq x y z
N MET A 1 10.39 14.44 -10.65
CA MET A 1 11.30 14.66 -9.47
C MET A 1 12.56 13.81 -9.63
N THR A 2 13.71 14.17 -9.02
CA THR A 2 14.85 13.25 -8.92
C THR A 2 14.60 12.20 -7.83
N ASP A 3 15.28 11.04 -7.90
CA ASP A 3 15.15 10.00 -6.86
C ASP A 3 15.50 10.53 -5.46
N ASP A 4 16.54 11.36 -5.32
CA ASP A 4 16.87 12.02 -4.05
C ASP A 4 15.74 12.91 -3.52
N GLN A 5 15.06 13.64 -4.41
CA GLN A 5 13.91 14.47 -4.03
C GLN A 5 12.73 13.61 -3.58
N VAL A 6 12.48 12.48 -4.25
CA VAL A 6 11.44 11.52 -3.88
C VAL A 6 11.73 10.92 -2.50
N LEU A 7 12.96 10.43 -2.28
CA LEU A 7 13.36 9.84 -1.01
C LEU A 7 13.24 10.85 0.15
N LYS A 8 13.63 12.11 -0.09
CA LYS A 8 13.46 13.18 0.90
C LYS A 8 11.98 13.45 1.20
N ALA A 9 11.13 13.48 0.18
CA ALA A 9 9.69 13.67 0.38
C ALA A 9 9.06 12.51 1.15
N ILE A 10 9.44 11.27 0.87
CA ILE A 10 8.96 10.09 1.61
C ILE A 10 9.38 10.12 3.07
N ARG A 11 10.61 10.58 3.38
CA ARG A 11 11.03 10.79 4.78
C ARG A 11 10.13 11.79 5.49
N VAL A 12 9.85 12.93 4.87
CA VAL A 12 8.93 13.93 5.43
C VAL A 12 7.52 13.36 5.63
N ILE A 13 7.03 12.54 4.71
CA ILE A 13 5.74 11.85 4.84
C ILE A 13 5.75 10.92 6.06
N ASN A 14 6.80 10.10 6.22
CA ASN A 14 6.94 9.20 7.37
C ASN A 14 6.95 9.94 8.70
N GLU A 15 7.80 10.97 8.81
CA GLU A 15 7.91 11.81 10.01
C GLU A 15 6.55 12.40 10.38
N ARG A 16 5.80 12.92 9.41
CA ARG A 16 4.46 13.49 9.65
C ARG A 16 3.43 12.46 10.09
N LEU A 17 3.44 11.26 9.51
CA LEU A 17 2.51 10.20 9.91
C LEU A 17 2.77 9.73 11.34
N GLU A 18 4.05 9.67 11.73
CA GLU A 18 4.49 9.35 13.08
C GLU A 18 4.10 10.46 14.07
N GLU A 19 4.36 11.74 13.75
CA GLU A 19 3.94 12.90 14.55
C GLU A 19 2.42 12.95 14.75
N GLN A 20 1.68 12.61 13.70
CA GLN A 20 0.22 12.54 13.73
C GLN A 20 -0.30 11.31 14.51
N LYS A 21 0.56 10.39 14.92
CA LYS A 21 0.18 9.11 15.56
C LYS A 21 -0.89 8.37 14.75
N ASN A 22 -0.79 8.42 13.41
CA ASN A 22 -1.72 7.67 12.59
C ASN A 22 -1.55 6.19 12.89
N SER A 23 -2.67 5.47 13.02
CA SER A 23 -2.59 4.04 13.29
C SER A 23 -2.02 3.32 12.09
N TYR A 24 -1.43 2.15 12.36
CA TYR A 24 -0.97 1.24 11.34
C TYR A 24 -2.05 0.97 10.27
N ASP A 25 -3.28 0.75 10.72
CA ASP A 25 -4.43 0.55 9.85
C ASP A 25 -4.77 1.73 8.96
N GLU A 26 -4.66 2.97 9.45
CA GLU A 26 -4.89 4.14 8.62
C GLU A 26 -3.90 4.17 7.45
N VAL A 27 -2.61 3.95 7.71
CA VAL A 27 -1.58 3.93 6.67
C VAL A 27 -1.82 2.80 5.67
N ARG A 28 -2.16 1.61 6.17
CA ARG A 28 -2.51 0.43 5.37
C ARG A 28 -3.70 0.69 4.43
N ARG A 29 -4.79 1.30 4.90
CA ARG A 29 -5.96 1.68 4.08
C ARG A 29 -5.60 2.66 2.98
N CYS A 30 -4.76 3.65 3.31
CA CYS A 30 -4.29 4.64 2.37
C CYS A 30 -3.44 4.01 1.27
N TYR A 31 -2.57 3.07 1.64
CA TYR A 31 -1.76 2.33 0.69
C TYR A 31 -2.61 1.43 -0.22
N ALA A 32 -3.60 0.71 0.34
CA ALA A 32 -4.53 -0.09 -0.47
C ALA A 32 -5.30 0.79 -1.47
N SER A 33 -5.78 1.96 -1.04
CA SER A 33 -6.46 2.93 -1.90
C SER A 33 -5.56 3.45 -3.03
N PHE A 34 -4.29 3.71 -2.71
CA PHE A 34 -3.29 4.11 -3.69
C PHE A 34 -3.08 3.01 -4.75
N LEU A 35 -2.95 1.75 -4.35
CA LEU A 35 -2.76 0.63 -5.27
C LEU A 35 -3.96 0.45 -6.20
N ILE A 36 -5.19 0.58 -5.69
CA ILE A 36 -6.41 0.55 -6.51
C ILE A 36 -6.38 1.66 -7.57
N LYS A 37 -6.05 2.89 -7.15
CA LYS A 37 -5.93 4.02 -8.07
C LYS A 37 -4.88 3.76 -9.14
N LEU A 38 -3.72 3.23 -8.74
CA LEU A 38 -2.61 2.93 -9.64
C LEU A 38 -2.95 1.86 -10.69
N ILE A 39 -3.66 0.81 -10.27
CA ILE A 39 -4.20 -0.22 -11.16
C ILE A 39 -5.18 0.42 -12.16
N GLY A 40 -6.06 1.31 -11.68
CA GLY A 40 -7.05 1.99 -12.54
C GLY A 40 -6.47 3.07 -13.45
N SER A 41 -5.37 3.73 -13.08
CA SER A 41 -4.84 4.90 -13.80
C SER A 41 -3.90 4.53 -14.94
N GLN A 42 -2.90 3.66 -14.72
CA GLN A 42 -1.83 3.47 -15.70
C GLN A 42 -1.10 2.11 -15.66
N MET A 43 -1.23 1.27 -14.62
CA MET A 43 -0.41 0.04 -14.53
C MET A 43 -0.90 -1.15 -15.36
N VAL A 44 -2.13 -1.14 -15.86
CA VAL A 44 -2.70 -2.30 -16.57
C VAL A 44 -2.56 -2.14 -18.08
N GLN A 45 -1.31 -2.18 -18.56
CA GLN A 45 -1.05 -2.85 -19.84
C GLN A 45 -1.01 -4.38 -19.66
N ALA A 46 -1.10 -4.87 -18.42
CA ALA A 46 -1.30 -6.28 -18.14
C ALA A 46 -2.65 -6.74 -18.70
N LEU A 47 -2.66 -7.87 -19.40
CA LEU A 47 -3.90 -8.50 -19.87
C LEU A 47 -4.86 -8.66 -18.68
N PRO A 48 -6.14 -8.30 -18.82
CA PRO A 48 -7.15 -8.61 -17.83
C PRO A 48 -7.05 -10.09 -17.47
N SER A 49 -6.92 -10.37 -16.18
CA SER A 49 -6.85 -11.73 -15.66
C SER A 49 -7.69 -11.86 -14.40
N ASP A 50 -8.24 -13.04 -14.18
CA ASP A 50 -8.98 -13.38 -12.96
C ASP A 50 -8.16 -13.06 -11.70
N GLY A 51 -6.82 -13.17 -11.80
CA GLY A 51 -5.90 -12.79 -10.74
C GLY A 51 -5.93 -11.30 -10.43
N LEU A 52 -5.91 -10.43 -11.45
CA LEU A 52 -5.96 -8.98 -11.25
C LEU A 52 -7.29 -8.53 -10.65
N GLU A 53 -8.41 -9.07 -11.13
CA GLU A 53 -9.73 -8.77 -10.56
C GLU A 53 -9.82 -9.18 -9.08
N THR A 54 -9.25 -10.34 -8.74
CA THR A 54 -9.20 -10.83 -7.36
C THR A 54 -8.34 -9.92 -6.48
N ILE A 55 -7.17 -9.48 -6.97
CA ILE A 55 -6.30 -8.54 -6.25
C ILE A 55 -7.05 -7.24 -5.96
N VAL A 56 -7.70 -6.64 -6.97
CA VAL A 56 -8.44 -5.37 -6.79
C VAL A 56 -9.56 -5.53 -5.76
N ARG A 57 -10.30 -6.63 -5.80
CA ARG A 57 -11.36 -6.91 -4.82
C ARG A 57 -10.83 -6.97 -3.39
N TYR A 58 -9.69 -7.63 -3.17
CA TYR A 58 -9.09 -7.72 -1.84
C TYR A 58 -8.46 -6.40 -1.39
N LEU A 59 -7.83 -5.66 -2.29
CA LEU A 59 -7.38 -4.29 -1.99
C LEU A 59 -8.54 -3.40 -1.55
N GLN A 60 -9.70 -3.51 -2.20
CA GLN A 60 -10.89 -2.75 -1.81
C GLN A 60 -11.34 -3.13 -0.39
N HIS A 61 -11.39 -4.43 -0.09
CA HIS A 61 -11.68 -4.89 1.27
C HIS A 61 -10.70 -4.30 2.30
N PHE A 62 -9.39 -4.35 2.03
CA PHE A 62 -8.41 -3.76 2.92
C PHE A 62 -8.61 -2.23 3.04
N ALA A 63 -8.87 -1.51 1.96
CA ALA A 63 -9.10 -0.07 2.01
C ALA A 63 -10.32 0.32 2.89
N ASP A 64 -11.36 -0.50 2.89
CA ASP A 64 -12.63 -0.24 3.58
C ASP A 64 -12.65 -0.71 5.03
N THR A 65 -11.93 -1.78 5.37
CA THR A 65 -11.85 -2.34 6.73
C THR A 65 -11.07 -1.39 7.65
N GLU A 66 -11.64 -1.02 8.80
CA GLU A 66 -10.96 -0.12 9.76
C GLU A 66 -9.86 -0.81 10.55
N LEU A 67 -10.10 -2.03 11.00
CA LEU A 67 -9.19 -2.86 11.78
C LEU A 67 -9.21 -4.25 11.17
N ILE A 68 -8.05 -4.76 10.76
CA ILE A 68 -7.95 -6.13 10.25
C ILE A 68 -7.83 -7.08 11.44
N ASP A 69 -8.75 -8.03 11.54
CA ASP A 69 -8.61 -9.19 12.42
C ASP A 69 -7.82 -10.27 11.70
N HIS A 70 -6.62 -10.57 12.18
CA HIS A 70 -5.74 -11.59 11.58
C HIS A 70 -6.13 -13.02 11.97
N ASP A 71 -6.97 -13.18 12.99
CA ASP A 71 -7.55 -14.47 13.37
C ASP A 71 -8.83 -14.78 12.58
N ASP A 72 -9.34 -13.81 11.80
CA ASP A 72 -10.46 -14.00 10.90
C ASP A 72 -10.09 -14.95 9.76
N GLY A 73 -10.77 -16.10 9.71
CA GLY A 73 -10.54 -17.13 8.70
C GLY A 73 -10.76 -16.64 7.25
N HIS A 74 -11.60 -15.63 7.05
CA HIS A 74 -11.79 -14.99 5.74
C HIS A 74 -10.58 -14.17 5.33
N VAL A 75 -9.99 -13.38 6.24
CA VAL A 75 -8.74 -12.64 5.98
C VAL A 75 -7.61 -13.61 5.65
N GLN A 76 -7.49 -14.70 6.42
CA GLN A 76 -6.49 -15.75 6.16
C GLN A 76 -6.69 -16.40 4.78
N GLU A 77 -7.93 -16.67 4.38
CA GLU A 77 -8.24 -17.21 3.06
C GLU A 77 -7.87 -16.22 1.94
N MET A 78 -8.15 -14.91 2.12
CA MET A 78 -7.74 -13.88 1.16
C MET A 78 -6.22 -13.86 0.99
N VAL A 79 -5.47 -13.86 2.08
CA VAL A 79 -3.99 -13.87 2.07
C VAL A 79 -3.47 -15.13 1.38
N HIS A 80 -4.05 -16.29 1.66
CA HIS A 80 -3.68 -17.54 1.00
C HIS A 80 -3.91 -17.49 -0.52
N LYS A 81 -5.06 -16.94 -0.95
CA LYS A 81 -5.37 -16.76 -2.38
C LYS A 81 -4.42 -15.77 -3.05
N LEU A 82 -4.08 -14.67 -2.38
CA LEU A 82 -3.08 -13.72 -2.89
C LEU A 82 -1.69 -14.37 -3.05
N TRP A 83 -1.26 -15.21 -2.11
CA TRP A 83 -0.02 -15.98 -2.27
C TRP A 83 -0.08 -16.94 -3.46
N THR A 84 -1.23 -17.55 -3.71
CA THR A 84 -1.43 -18.43 -4.88
C THR A 84 -1.31 -17.65 -6.18
N ILE A 85 -1.94 -16.47 -6.26
CA ILE A 85 -1.84 -15.56 -7.41
C ILE A 85 -0.39 -15.10 -7.60
N GLU A 86 0.28 -14.64 -6.53
CA GLU A 86 1.67 -14.20 -6.61
C GLU A 86 2.59 -15.27 -7.19
N LYS A 87 2.48 -16.51 -6.70
CA LYS A 87 3.28 -17.66 -7.15
C LYS A 87 2.98 -18.01 -8.59
N HIS A 88 1.71 -18.06 -8.98
CA HIS A 88 1.30 -18.39 -10.34
C HIS A 88 1.83 -17.38 -11.37
N TYR A 89 1.75 -16.08 -11.05
CA TYR A 89 2.17 -15.03 -11.97
C TYR A 89 3.64 -14.63 -11.89
N ARG A 90 4.42 -15.22 -10.97
CA ARG A 90 5.83 -14.84 -10.74
C ARG A 90 6.67 -14.82 -12.02
N GLU A 91 6.48 -15.81 -12.88
CA GLU A 91 7.19 -15.96 -14.14
C GLU A 91 6.38 -15.46 -15.36
N LEU A 92 5.05 -15.40 -15.23
CA LEU A 92 4.15 -15.06 -16.33
C LEU A 92 3.92 -13.55 -16.47
N CYS A 93 3.83 -12.85 -15.34
CA CYS A 93 3.58 -11.41 -15.29
C CYS A 93 4.11 -10.84 -13.98
N VAL A 94 5.31 -10.28 -14.03
CA VAL A 94 5.98 -9.65 -12.87
C VAL A 94 5.10 -8.58 -12.24
N THR A 95 4.33 -7.84 -13.04
CA THR A 95 3.40 -6.83 -12.55
C THR A 95 2.30 -7.43 -11.69
N THR A 96 1.57 -8.44 -12.17
CA THR A 96 0.49 -9.09 -11.40
C THR A 96 1.02 -9.77 -10.14
N SER A 97 2.18 -10.43 -10.25
CA SER A 97 2.85 -11.03 -9.08
C SER A 97 3.23 -9.97 -8.04
N GLY A 98 3.78 -8.84 -8.49
CA GLY A 98 4.09 -7.68 -7.64
C GLY A 98 2.86 -7.10 -6.96
N LEU A 99 1.79 -6.88 -7.72
CA LEU A 99 0.51 -6.37 -7.20
C LEU A 99 -0.09 -7.30 -6.14
N ALA A 100 -0.04 -8.62 -6.36
CA ALA A 100 -0.46 -9.60 -5.36
C ALA A 100 0.38 -9.47 -4.07
N ARG A 101 1.70 -9.33 -4.19
CA ARG A 101 2.59 -9.12 -3.04
C ARG A 101 2.27 -7.81 -2.30
N PHE A 102 1.98 -6.72 -3.01
CA PHE A 102 1.56 -5.46 -2.38
C PHE A 102 0.21 -5.57 -1.67
N ALA A 103 -0.72 -6.37 -2.20
CA ALA A 103 -1.99 -6.63 -1.52
C ALA A 103 -1.80 -7.46 -0.25
N ILE A 104 -0.87 -8.43 -0.23
CA ILE A 104 -0.53 -9.20 0.98
C ILE A 104 0.01 -8.27 2.07
N HIS A 105 0.86 -7.32 1.70
CA HIS A 105 1.34 -6.28 2.61
C HIS A 105 0.18 -5.49 3.24
N CYS A 106 -0.88 -5.20 2.49
CA CYS A 106 -2.08 -4.53 3.01
C CYS A 106 -2.89 -5.38 4.02
N ALA A 107 -2.54 -6.66 4.21
CA ALA A 107 -3.16 -7.57 5.16
C ALA A 107 -2.24 -7.95 6.33
N ALA A 108 -1.01 -7.44 6.36
CA ALA A 108 -0.04 -7.74 7.41
C ALA A 108 -0.24 -6.84 8.64
N SER A 109 -0.01 -7.43 9.81
CA SER A 109 -0.08 -6.81 11.13
C SER A 109 1.09 -5.87 11.40
N GLU A 110 0.94 -4.93 12.34
CA GLU A 110 2.03 -4.04 12.74
C GLU A 110 3.32 -4.81 13.10
N ALA A 111 3.20 -5.93 13.81
CA ALA A 111 4.35 -6.78 14.14
C ALA A 111 5.04 -7.35 12.90
N GLU A 112 4.28 -7.90 11.95
CA GLU A 112 4.83 -8.42 10.69
C GLU A 112 5.52 -7.32 9.88
N TRP A 113 5.02 -6.09 9.92
CA TRP A 113 5.64 -4.94 9.27
C TRP A 113 6.92 -4.47 9.97
N LEU A 114 6.95 -4.47 11.30
CA LEU A 114 8.13 -4.16 12.08
C LEU A 114 9.23 -5.22 11.88
N GLU A 115 8.87 -6.49 11.75
CA GLU A 115 9.79 -7.60 11.46
C GLU A 115 10.41 -7.54 10.06
N MET A 116 9.81 -6.80 9.11
CA MET A 116 10.44 -6.56 7.81
C MET A 116 11.70 -5.69 7.90
N ASP A 117 11.97 -5.07 9.07
CA ASP A 117 13.20 -4.39 9.50
C ASP A 117 13.96 -3.64 8.40
N LEU A 118 13.28 -2.65 7.80
CA LEU A 118 13.89 -1.73 6.83
C LEU A 118 14.32 -0.39 7.46
N GLY A 119 14.34 -0.30 8.80
CA GLY A 119 14.78 0.88 9.54
C GLY A 119 13.89 2.12 9.37
N ALA A 120 12.60 1.94 9.08
CA ALA A 120 11.64 3.04 8.90
C ALA A 120 10.49 2.96 9.92
N PRO A 121 10.03 4.09 10.47
CA PRO A 121 8.99 4.12 11.51
C PRO A 121 7.57 3.83 10.99
N THR A 122 7.35 3.85 9.68
CA THR A 122 6.06 3.52 9.06
C THR A 122 6.24 2.62 7.83
N PRO A 123 5.20 1.83 7.46
CA PRO A 123 5.28 0.91 6.32
C PRO A 123 5.40 1.61 4.97
N ILE A 124 5.20 2.93 4.87
CA ILE A 124 5.24 3.67 3.59
C ILE A 124 6.60 3.55 2.89
N TRP A 125 7.70 3.58 3.65
CA TRP A 125 9.02 3.41 3.05
C TRP A 125 9.14 2.05 2.36
N THR A 126 8.73 0.99 3.07
CA THR A 126 8.70 -0.37 2.56
C THR A 126 7.77 -0.51 1.36
N CYS A 127 6.58 0.09 1.42
CA CYS A 127 5.64 0.16 0.31
C CYS A 127 6.30 0.76 -0.95
N PHE A 128 6.96 1.91 -0.80
CA PHE A 128 7.63 2.58 -1.91
C PHE A 128 8.77 1.75 -2.49
N ILE A 129 9.67 1.21 -1.66
CA ILE A 129 10.81 0.41 -2.12
C ILE A 129 10.33 -0.83 -2.86
N THR A 130 9.26 -1.48 -2.37
CA THR A 130 8.72 -2.67 -3.01
C THR A 130 8.04 -2.30 -4.33
N LEU A 131 7.32 -1.18 -4.39
CA LEU A 131 6.65 -0.70 -5.59
C LEU A 131 7.63 -0.27 -6.69
N LYS A 132 8.73 0.41 -6.34
CA LYS A 132 9.80 0.82 -7.27
C LYS A 132 10.39 -0.34 -8.07
N LYS A 133 10.36 -1.57 -7.54
CA LYS A 133 10.84 -2.77 -8.25
C LYS A 133 9.97 -3.14 -9.45
N VAL A 134 8.70 -2.73 -9.44
CA VAL A 134 7.71 -3.08 -10.47
C VAL A 134 7.30 -1.86 -11.29
N ALA A 135 7.36 -0.67 -10.70
CA ALA A 135 7.11 0.62 -11.35
C ALA A 135 8.24 1.62 -11.00
N PRO A 136 9.36 1.61 -11.74
CA PRO A 136 10.53 2.45 -11.43
C PRO A 136 10.26 3.97 -11.43
N ASP A 137 9.27 4.44 -12.18
CA ASP A 137 8.97 5.88 -12.31
C ASP A 137 7.88 6.37 -11.35
N ILE A 138 7.41 5.51 -10.45
CA ILE A 138 6.22 5.76 -9.61
C ILE A 138 6.39 6.85 -8.54
N GLY A 139 7.63 7.34 -8.34
CA GLY A 139 7.98 8.16 -7.18
C GLY A 139 7.17 9.45 -7.06
N GLU A 140 6.93 10.14 -8.16
CA GLU A 140 6.19 11.41 -8.14
C GLU A 140 4.70 11.19 -7.83
N GLU A 141 4.07 10.19 -8.44
CA GLU A 141 2.66 9.84 -8.19
C GLU A 141 2.46 9.33 -6.74
N PHE A 142 3.39 8.52 -6.24
CA PHE A 142 3.38 8.03 -4.87
C PHE A 142 3.45 9.18 -3.86
N VAL A 143 4.42 10.09 -4.02
CA VAL A 143 4.57 11.28 -3.15
C VAL A 143 3.32 12.17 -3.23
N ALA A 144 2.82 12.44 -4.44
CA ALA A 144 1.65 13.29 -4.63
C ALA A 144 0.40 12.72 -3.91
N PHE A 145 0.18 11.40 -4.00
CA PHE A 145 -0.95 10.75 -3.33
C PHE A 145 -0.90 10.91 -1.81
N PHE A 146 0.24 10.57 -1.20
CA PHE A 146 0.37 10.63 0.27
C PHE A 146 0.45 12.06 0.81
N HIS A 147 0.95 13.03 0.03
CA HIS A 147 0.84 14.45 0.37
C HIS A 147 -0.62 14.93 0.43
N ILE A 148 -1.44 14.58 -0.56
CA ILE A 148 -2.88 14.92 -0.55
C ILE A 148 -3.54 14.33 0.70
N LEU A 149 -3.21 13.07 1.01
CA LEU A 149 -3.74 12.39 2.18
C LEU A 149 -3.41 13.13 3.49
N LEU A 150 -2.13 13.45 3.72
CA LEU A 150 -1.68 14.20 4.89
C LEU A 150 -2.39 15.57 5.02
N LEU A 151 -2.55 16.28 3.90
CA LEU A 151 -3.26 17.57 3.87
C LEU A 151 -4.76 17.43 4.20
N THR A 152 -5.42 16.36 3.71
CA THR A 152 -6.82 16.10 4.03
C THR A 152 -7.05 15.67 5.48
N GLN A 153 -6.11 14.94 6.09
CA GLN A 153 -6.16 14.58 7.51
C GLN A 153 -5.91 15.79 8.43
N ASP A 154 -4.96 16.67 8.08
CA ASP A 154 -4.74 17.94 8.79
C ASP A 154 -5.99 18.83 8.76
N GLY A 155 -6.68 18.87 7.61
CA GLY A 155 -7.95 19.58 7.46
C GLY A 155 -9.02 19.05 8.42
N ARG A 156 -9.22 17.73 8.49
CA ARG A 156 -10.20 17.10 9.39
C ARG A 156 -9.87 17.35 10.87
N ARG A 157 -8.61 17.25 11.28
CA ARG A 157 -8.21 17.46 12.69
C ARG A 157 -8.38 18.91 13.17
N ARG A 158 -8.29 19.91 12.28
CA ARG A 158 -8.56 21.31 12.62
C ARG A 158 -10.02 21.60 12.92
N TYR A 159 -10.97 20.84 12.35
CA TYR A 159 -12.41 21.04 12.59
C TYR A 159 -12.95 20.33 13.84
N VAL A 160 -12.22 19.37 14.43
CA VAL A 160 -12.65 18.67 15.67
C VAL A 160 -12.18 19.42 16.94
N LYS A 161 -11.40 20.50 16.81
CA LYS A 161 -10.96 21.36 17.93
C LYS A 161 -11.68 22.72 17.99
N GLY A 162 -12.87 22.82 17.40
CA GLY A 162 -13.75 24.00 17.49
C GLY A 162 -14.86 23.82 18.51
#